data_AF-A0A024VWY5-F1
#
_entry.id   AF-A0A024VWY5-F1
#
_cell.length_a   1.000
_cell.length_b   1.000
_cell.length_c   1.000
_cell.angle_alpha   90.00
_cell.angle_beta   90.00
_cell.angle_gamma   90.00
#
_symmetry.space_group_name_H-M   'P 1'
#
loop_
_entity.id
_entity.type
_entity.pdbx_description
1 polymer ?
#
loop_
_entity_poly.entity_id
_entity_poly.type
_entity_poly.pdbx_seq_one_letter_code
_entity_poly.pdbx_strand_id
1 'polypeptide(L)'
;MPDFYFLIRWLCKVIVKSVFRDVNVINPENVPLYGSVIFVGNHNNQFIDACVLIANIPRQVKFIVAEKSMRRAVIGKLASVIGCISVKRPQDLKFKGIGHICWNKGDVKITGINTRFRLDVQIGDKLLIQNKMFPVVKIESETELLIQEVINIECEDKMNGVPFKIIPKINQTEVYNLVTNSLKNGDTIGIFPEGGSHDRTNLLPLKPGVAIMTLCALADGIEDVSIIPVGLSYSKLYQLQGCATLFYGNAIIISQDLCKEYNNNNREAISKLLSKIEEGMRSCMLTSKDHETSRCIELCVSLYTPERMTISKNKIYNNLQLFCKMFWKFGNSKVIENLSYELKCYEKLLQANKIKDDEVWMLKQSTSAATLKFIEHICTFIFCVIFGMTFSLLWLPLVLISIYLAERHRKAALRNSTIKIQGGDVVSSYKVLVLIVLLPTFNIVYGLLFSIYLYHSWLKRILFVFLSMCILPICYYINLNYAVQIPSLLRQMKILLKVICGKINVWRDNERELISTRHELQLKVRDLVSTLGPDVSDDFLEQLYRNIPKFVVDVDTKRLIRGKDEFLPILQRSQLEYKEEIL
;
A
#
# COMPACT_ATOMS: atom_id res chain seq x y z
N MET A 1 28.06 -3.16 12.90
CA MET A 1 28.01 -2.13 13.96
C MET A 1 26.54 -1.93 14.36
N PRO A 2 26.08 -2.58 15.45
CA PRO A 2 24.69 -2.54 15.89
C PRO A 2 24.15 -1.12 16.12
N ASP A 3 25.01 -0.21 16.57
CA ASP A 3 24.66 1.17 16.93
C ASP A 3 24.08 1.98 15.76
N PHE A 4 24.63 1.79 14.55
CA PHE A 4 24.10 2.46 13.36
C PHE A 4 22.73 1.92 12.95
N TYR A 5 22.46 0.63 13.19
CA TYR A 5 21.13 0.08 12.93
C TYR A 5 20.09 0.68 13.87
N PHE A 6 20.40 0.87 15.16
CA PHE A 6 19.50 1.54 16.09
C PHE A 6 19.20 2.99 15.68
N LEU A 7 20.21 3.74 15.22
CA LEU A 7 20.03 5.09 14.70
C LEU A 7 19.12 5.10 13.46
N ILE A 8 19.32 4.18 12.52
CA ILE A 8 18.49 4.07 11.33
C ILE A 8 17.07 3.65 11.68
N ARG A 9 16.90 2.71 12.61
CA ARG A 9 15.58 2.29 13.11
C ARG A 9 14.85 3.45 13.78
N TRP A 10 15.55 4.26 14.57
CA TRP A 10 15.01 5.49 15.14
C TRP A 10 14.59 6.48 14.04
N LEU A 11 15.43 6.70 13.03
CA LEU A 11 15.11 7.55 11.89
C LEU A 11 13.87 7.04 11.13
N CYS A 12 13.78 5.73 10.87
CA CYS A 12 12.60 5.10 10.26
C CYS A 12 11.34 5.31 11.12
N LYS A 13 11.43 5.21 12.45
CA LYS A 13 10.31 5.52 13.36
C LYS A 13 9.87 6.98 13.25
N VAL A 14 10.81 7.93 13.17
CA VAL A 14 10.51 9.36 12.98
C VAL A 14 9.84 9.60 11.63
N ILE A 15 10.35 9.00 10.55
CA ILE A 15 9.77 9.09 9.21
C ILE A 15 8.34 8.54 9.22
N VAL A 16 8.16 7.33 9.76
CA VAL A 16 6.87 6.64 9.81
C VAL A 16 5.85 7.46 10.61
N LYS A 17 6.22 8.01 11.77
CA LYS A 17 5.34 8.89 12.57
C LYS A 17 5.03 10.22 11.88
N SER A 18 5.91 10.72 11.03
CA SER A 18 5.68 11.98 10.28
C SER A 18 4.80 11.75 9.04
N VAL A 19 4.92 10.58 8.42
CA VAL A 19 4.19 10.21 7.20
C VAL A 19 2.82 9.63 7.51
N PHE A 20 2.67 8.93 8.62
CA PHE A 20 1.41 8.29 9.01
C PHE A 20 0.93 8.88 10.32
N ARG A 21 -0.36 9.20 10.37
CA ARG A 21 -1.01 9.62 11.61
C ARG A 21 -1.05 8.44 12.59
N ASP A 22 -1.42 7.28 12.06
CA ASP A 22 -1.57 6.05 12.81
C ASP A 22 -0.92 4.88 12.07
N VAL A 23 -0.23 4.03 12.82
CA VAL A 23 0.29 2.75 12.34
C VAL A 23 -0.28 1.65 13.21
N ASN A 24 -1.11 0.80 12.61
CA ASN A 24 -1.72 -0.33 13.31
C ASN A 24 -0.91 -1.58 13.01
N VAL A 25 -0.50 -2.29 14.06
CA VAL A 25 0.21 -3.56 13.94
C VAL A 25 -0.73 -4.66 14.41
N ILE A 26 -0.99 -5.62 13.52
CA ILE A 26 -1.88 -6.76 13.77
C ILE A 26 -1.01 -8.01 13.89
N ASN A 27 -1.31 -8.79 14.93
CA ASN A 27 -0.61 -10.01 15.34
C ASN A 27 0.91 -9.86 15.53
N PRO A 28 1.39 -8.86 16.30
CA PRO A 28 2.83 -8.73 16.59
C PRO A 28 3.45 -9.97 17.23
N GLU A 29 2.64 -10.78 17.92
CA GLU A 29 3.02 -12.06 18.53
C GLU A 29 3.49 -13.12 17.52
N ASN A 30 3.10 -13.00 16.25
CA ASN A 30 3.52 -13.93 15.18
C ASN A 30 4.97 -13.72 14.76
N VAL A 31 5.64 -12.68 15.24
CA VAL A 31 7.03 -12.36 14.89
C VAL A 31 8.01 -13.13 15.76
N PRO A 32 8.80 -14.09 15.21
CA PRO A 32 9.77 -14.83 15.99
C PRO A 32 10.91 -13.94 16.48
N LEU A 33 11.26 -14.05 17.77
CA LEU A 33 12.34 -13.29 18.38
C LEU A 33 13.74 -13.79 17.98
N TYR A 34 13.86 -15.08 17.67
CA TYR A 34 15.11 -15.76 17.34
C TYR A 34 14.95 -16.65 16.09
N GLY A 35 16.04 -17.25 15.63
CA GLY A 35 16.04 -18.17 14.48
C GLY A 35 16.03 -17.49 13.10
N SER A 36 16.21 -18.28 12.05
CA SER A 36 16.29 -17.84 10.66
C SER A 36 14.91 -17.40 10.15
N VAL A 37 14.73 -16.11 9.86
CA VAL A 37 13.42 -15.56 9.47
C VAL A 37 13.48 -14.82 8.14
N ILE A 38 12.52 -15.09 7.26
CA ILE A 38 12.28 -14.35 6.03
C ILE A 38 10.91 -13.69 6.10
N PHE A 39 10.88 -12.35 6.12
CA PHE A 39 9.65 -11.58 5.97
C PHE A 39 9.34 -11.37 4.49
N VAL A 40 8.13 -11.73 4.09
CA VAL A 40 7.66 -11.67 2.71
C VAL A 40 6.45 -10.75 2.63
N GLY A 41 6.62 -9.58 2.03
CA GLY A 41 5.57 -8.54 1.98
C GLY A 41 5.15 -8.14 0.57
N ASN A 42 3.95 -7.57 0.44
CA ASN A 42 3.53 -6.86 -0.78
C ASN A 42 4.19 -5.49 -0.88
N HIS A 43 4.32 -4.94 -2.10
CA HIS A 43 5.09 -3.72 -2.33
C HIS A 43 4.24 -2.58 -2.91
N ASN A 44 3.66 -1.76 -2.04
CA ASN A 44 2.70 -0.73 -2.45
C ASN A 44 3.22 0.70 -2.32
N ASN A 45 4.34 0.93 -1.61
CA ASN A 45 4.84 2.29 -1.36
C ASN A 45 6.38 2.37 -1.30
N GLN A 46 7.09 1.52 -2.04
CA GLN A 46 8.55 1.60 -2.24
C GLN A 46 9.38 1.73 -0.94
N PHE A 47 10.08 2.85 -0.77
CA PHE A 47 10.96 3.12 0.36
C PHE A 47 10.22 3.13 1.71
N ILE A 48 8.97 3.63 1.72
CA ILE A 48 8.15 3.68 2.92
C ILE A 48 7.82 2.27 3.44
N ASP A 49 7.60 1.29 2.55
CA ASP A 49 7.33 -0.09 2.95
C ASP A 49 8.47 -0.63 3.84
N ALA A 50 9.72 -0.45 3.40
CA ALA A 50 10.89 -0.84 4.17
C ALA A 50 10.99 -0.07 5.50
N CYS A 51 10.74 1.25 5.51
CA CYS A 51 10.74 2.03 6.75
C CYS A 51 9.68 1.55 7.76
N VAL A 52 8.47 1.21 7.30
CA VAL A 52 7.40 0.68 8.15
C VAL A 52 7.82 -0.65 8.77
N LEU A 53 8.41 -1.54 7.98
CA LEU A 53 8.89 -2.83 8.48
C LEU A 53 10.05 -2.67 9.47
N ILE A 54 11.07 -1.86 9.17
CA ILE A 54 12.20 -1.60 10.07
C ILE A 54 11.73 -0.96 11.39
N ALA A 55 10.76 -0.06 11.33
CA ALA A 55 10.24 0.62 12.52
C ALA A 55 9.53 -0.35 13.49
N ASN A 56 8.80 -1.33 12.95
CA ASN A 56 7.88 -2.18 13.72
C ASN A 56 8.39 -3.61 13.99
N ILE A 57 9.32 -4.14 13.20
CA ILE A 57 9.93 -5.45 13.46
C ILE A 57 10.94 -5.31 14.62
N PRO A 58 10.88 -6.16 15.67
CA PRO A 58 11.76 -6.07 16.83
C PRO A 58 13.22 -6.45 16.56
N ARG A 59 13.55 -6.91 15.36
CA ARG A 59 14.84 -7.47 14.94
C ARG A 59 15.49 -6.65 13.82
N GLN A 60 16.80 -6.86 13.60
CA GLN A 60 17.49 -6.28 12.45
C GLN A 60 17.06 -6.96 11.15
N VAL A 61 16.45 -6.20 10.24
CA VAL A 61 15.99 -6.69 8.93
C VAL A 61 16.94 -6.24 7.83
N LYS A 62 17.53 -7.21 7.11
CA LYS A 62 18.33 -6.97 5.91
C LYS A 62 17.46 -7.16 4.68
N PHE A 63 17.22 -6.10 3.92
CA PHE A 63 16.37 -6.17 2.74
C PHE A 63 17.15 -6.63 1.52
N ILE A 64 16.47 -7.36 0.64
CA ILE A 64 16.93 -7.62 -0.72
C ILE A 64 16.55 -6.43 -1.60
N VAL A 65 17.55 -5.69 -2.08
CA VAL A 65 17.37 -4.40 -2.76
C VAL A 65 17.93 -4.47 -4.17
N ALA A 66 17.20 -3.94 -5.15
CA ALA A 66 17.69 -3.85 -6.53
C ALA A 66 18.97 -3.00 -6.61
N GLU A 67 19.97 -3.48 -7.36
CA GLU A 67 21.26 -2.79 -7.51
C GLU A 67 21.10 -1.34 -7.99
N LYS A 68 20.14 -1.08 -8.87
CA LYS A 68 19.80 0.28 -9.33
C LYS A 68 19.42 1.22 -8.17
N SER A 69 18.74 0.72 -7.14
CA SER A 69 18.40 1.48 -5.93
C SER A 69 19.61 1.68 -5.02
N MET A 70 20.52 0.68 -4.96
CA MET A 70 21.77 0.77 -4.21
C MET A 70 22.72 1.85 -4.75
N ARG A 71 22.64 2.18 -6.05
CA ARG A 71 23.44 3.25 -6.66
C ARG A 71 22.93 4.67 -6.36
N ARG A 72 21.76 4.82 -5.73
CA ARG A 72 21.22 6.14 -5.36
C ARG A 72 21.90 6.66 -4.10
N ALA A 73 22.33 7.92 -4.08
CA ALA A 73 23.17 8.47 -3.01
C ALA A 73 22.59 8.30 -1.59
N VAL A 74 21.30 8.60 -1.38
CA VAL A 74 20.67 8.49 -0.05
C VAL A 74 20.26 7.05 0.27
N ILE A 75 19.49 6.42 -0.63
CA ILE A 75 18.96 5.06 -0.43
C ILE A 75 20.10 4.04 -0.31
N GLY A 76 21.10 4.12 -1.19
CA GLY A 76 22.23 3.21 -1.23
C GLY A 76 23.08 3.27 0.03
N LYS A 77 23.36 4.48 0.54
CA LYS A 77 24.10 4.66 1.79
C LYS A 77 23.34 4.07 2.98
N LEU A 78 22.05 4.40 3.12
CA LEU A 78 21.21 3.84 4.20
C LEU A 78 21.10 2.32 4.12
N ALA A 79 20.85 1.78 2.91
CA ALA A 79 20.73 0.35 2.68
C ALA A 79 22.04 -0.40 2.97
N SER A 80 23.19 0.17 2.59
CA SER A 80 24.51 -0.40 2.89
C SER A 80 24.75 -0.48 4.40
N VAL A 81 24.42 0.57 5.16
CA VAL A 81 24.60 0.59 6.62
C VAL A 81 23.67 -0.40 7.33
N ILE A 82 22.46 -0.63 6.83
CA ILE A 82 21.53 -1.66 7.35
C ILE A 82 22.05 -3.08 7.08
N GLY A 83 22.93 -3.26 6.09
CA GLY A 83 23.39 -4.57 5.61
C GLY A 83 22.44 -5.18 4.57
N CYS A 84 21.74 -4.36 3.79
CA CYS A 84 20.89 -4.84 2.71
C CYS A 84 21.70 -5.55 1.61
N ILE A 85 21.11 -6.59 1.02
CA ILE A 85 21.73 -7.42 0.01
C ILE A 85 21.34 -6.90 -1.38
N SER A 86 22.34 -6.58 -2.20
CA SER A 86 22.13 -6.03 -3.55
C SER A 86 21.81 -7.14 -4.55
N VAL A 87 20.78 -6.96 -5.38
CA VAL A 87 20.40 -7.91 -6.42
C VAL A 87 20.34 -7.25 -7.79
N LYS A 88 21.08 -7.84 -8.74
CA LYS A 88 21.04 -7.45 -10.14
C LYS A 88 19.78 -8.04 -10.78
N ARG A 89 18.93 -7.18 -11.36
CA ARG A 89 17.72 -7.62 -12.08
C ARG A 89 17.99 -7.58 -13.58
N PRO A 90 17.66 -8.64 -14.35
CA PRO A 90 17.92 -8.68 -15.80
C PRO A 90 17.34 -7.47 -16.54
N GLN A 91 16.11 -7.09 -16.19
CA GLN A 91 15.41 -5.93 -16.75
C GLN A 91 16.10 -4.58 -16.57
N ASP A 92 16.97 -4.43 -15.55
CA ASP A 92 17.70 -3.19 -15.28
C ASP A 92 18.99 -3.09 -16.11
N LEU A 93 19.51 -4.21 -16.62
CA LEU A 93 20.73 -4.32 -17.42
C LEU A 93 20.45 -4.35 -18.93
N LYS A 94 19.24 -3.98 -19.36
CA LYS A 94 18.88 -3.95 -20.79
C LYS A 94 19.72 -2.91 -21.54
N PHE A 95 20.35 -3.32 -22.63
CA PHE A 95 21.06 -2.41 -23.54
C PHE A 95 20.58 -2.61 -24.98
N LYS A 96 20.75 -1.58 -25.81
CA LYS A 96 20.39 -1.64 -27.22
C LYS A 96 21.47 -2.44 -27.95
N GLY A 97 21.08 -3.47 -28.71
CA GLY A 97 22.01 -4.21 -29.55
C GLY A 97 22.49 -3.34 -30.72
N ILE A 98 23.70 -3.61 -31.22
CA ILE A 98 24.24 -2.94 -32.40
C ILE A 98 23.67 -3.62 -33.64
N GLY A 99 23.17 -2.81 -34.59
CA GLY A 99 22.56 -3.30 -35.83
C GLY A 99 21.06 -3.53 -35.71
N HIS A 100 20.52 -4.27 -36.67
CA HIS A 100 19.12 -4.64 -36.78
C HIS A 100 18.98 -6.15 -36.92
N ILE A 101 17.84 -6.71 -36.54
CA ILE A 101 17.54 -8.13 -36.71
C ILE A 101 16.33 -8.34 -37.61
N CYS A 102 16.34 -9.43 -38.35
CA CYS A 102 15.24 -9.93 -39.15
C CYS A 102 15.06 -11.44 -38.89
N TRP A 103 13.84 -11.91 -39.09
CA TRP A 103 13.48 -13.33 -38.91
C TRP A 103 12.30 -13.66 -39.82
N ASN A 104 12.14 -14.95 -40.10
CA ASN A 104 10.93 -15.46 -40.76
C ASN A 104 9.94 -15.98 -39.71
N LYS A 105 8.65 -15.89 -40.03
CA LYS A 105 7.59 -16.41 -39.18
C LYS A 105 7.72 -17.93 -39.12
N GLY A 106 7.79 -18.49 -37.91
CA GLY A 106 7.97 -19.94 -37.74
C GLY A 106 9.43 -20.37 -37.66
N ASP A 107 10.39 -19.46 -37.80
CA ASP A 107 11.81 -19.78 -37.67
C ASP A 107 12.34 -19.58 -36.25
N VAL A 108 13.35 -20.39 -35.92
CA VAL A 108 14.15 -20.34 -34.69
C VAL A 108 15.44 -19.54 -34.90
N LYS A 109 15.75 -19.22 -36.16
CA LYS A 109 16.95 -18.51 -36.57
C LYS A 109 16.67 -17.03 -36.74
N ILE A 110 17.52 -16.20 -36.14
CA ILE A 110 17.51 -14.75 -36.29
C ILE A 110 18.73 -14.36 -37.12
N THR A 111 18.49 -13.60 -38.19
CA THR A 111 19.52 -13.01 -39.05
C THR A 111 19.70 -11.53 -38.69
N GLY A 112 20.94 -11.09 -38.58
CA GLY A 112 21.32 -9.74 -38.20
C GLY A 112 21.89 -8.95 -39.38
N ILE A 113 21.52 -7.68 -39.46
CA ILE A 113 22.02 -6.69 -40.42
C ILE A 113 22.91 -5.71 -39.64
N ASN A 114 24.20 -5.68 -39.98
CA ASN A 114 25.22 -4.87 -39.28
C ASN A 114 25.33 -5.19 -37.78
N THR A 115 25.16 -6.46 -37.40
CA THR A 115 25.25 -6.95 -36.03
C THR A 115 26.64 -7.54 -35.72
N ARG A 116 26.96 -7.62 -34.42
CA ARG A 116 28.18 -8.28 -33.90
C ARG A 116 27.82 -9.26 -32.79
N PHE A 117 27.08 -10.31 -33.13
CA PHE A 117 26.49 -11.19 -32.11
C PHE A 117 27.50 -11.94 -31.25
N ARG A 118 28.71 -12.27 -31.73
CA ARG A 118 29.69 -12.99 -30.89
C ARG A 118 30.27 -12.12 -29.77
N LEU A 119 30.30 -10.81 -29.98
CA LEU A 119 30.80 -9.83 -29.01
C LEU A 119 29.67 -9.33 -28.10
N ASP A 120 28.49 -9.06 -28.67
CA ASP A 120 27.40 -8.38 -27.97
C ASP A 120 26.48 -9.32 -27.18
N VAL A 121 26.45 -10.62 -27.53
CA VAL A 121 25.49 -11.59 -26.98
C VAL A 121 26.24 -12.80 -26.42
N GLN A 122 25.81 -13.27 -25.24
CA GLN A 122 26.28 -14.52 -24.65
C GLN A 122 25.17 -15.58 -24.64
N ILE A 123 25.56 -16.85 -24.58
CA ILE A 123 24.61 -17.98 -24.51
C ILE A 123 23.76 -17.86 -23.24
N GLY A 124 22.44 -17.89 -23.42
CA GLY A 124 21.46 -17.72 -22.35
C GLY A 124 20.99 -16.28 -22.12
N ASP A 125 21.53 -15.30 -22.83
CA ASP A 125 20.98 -13.94 -22.89
C ASP A 125 19.59 -13.98 -23.53
N LYS A 126 18.76 -12.97 -23.22
CA LYS A 126 17.42 -12.84 -23.80
C LYS A 126 17.36 -11.64 -24.74
N LEU A 127 16.83 -11.85 -25.93
CA LEU A 127 16.56 -10.78 -26.89
C LEU A 127 15.13 -10.28 -26.70
N LEU A 128 15.00 -8.97 -26.50
CA LEU A 128 13.72 -8.29 -26.44
C LEU A 128 13.37 -7.76 -27.83
N ILE A 129 12.38 -8.39 -28.45
CA ILE A 129 11.89 -8.12 -29.80
C ILE A 129 10.39 -7.82 -29.68
N GLN A 130 9.94 -6.62 -30.10
CA GLN A 130 8.52 -6.23 -30.05
C GLN A 130 7.81 -6.59 -28.73
N ASN A 131 8.45 -6.30 -27.59
CA ASN A 131 7.99 -6.62 -26.22
C ASN A 131 7.93 -8.12 -25.83
N LYS A 132 8.37 -9.06 -26.68
CA LYS A 132 8.57 -10.47 -26.31
C LYS A 132 10.05 -10.77 -26.06
N MET A 133 10.32 -11.69 -25.16
CA MET A 133 11.67 -12.06 -24.73
C MET A 133 12.00 -13.47 -25.21
N PHE A 134 13.04 -13.60 -26.04
CA PHE A 134 13.48 -14.88 -26.59
C PHE A 134 14.87 -15.23 -26.05
N PRO A 135 15.05 -16.35 -25.33
CA PRO A 135 16.36 -16.77 -24.84
C PRO A 135 17.21 -17.34 -25.99
N VAL A 136 18.49 -16.95 -26.01
CA VAL A 136 19.47 -17.36 -27.01
C VAL A 136 20.09 -18.70 -26.59
N VAL A 137 20.01 -19.68 -27.49
CA VAL A 137 20.53 -21.04 -27.27
C VAL A 137 21.92 -21.20 -27.85
N LYS A 138 22.13 -20.69 -29.07
CA LYS A 138 23.39 -20.87 -29.79
C LYS A 138 23.66 -19.66 -30.68
N ILE A 139 24.93 -19.29 -30.80
CA ILE A 139 25.41 -18.22 -31.69
C ILE A 139 26.19 -18.90 -32.82
N GLU A 140 25.73 -18.77 -34.05
CA GLU A 140 26.37 -19.41 -35.22
C GLU A 140 27.46 -18.50 -35.80
N SER A 141 27.16 -17.21 -35.98
CA SER A 141 28.06 -16.23 -36.57
C SER A 141 27.82 -14.82 -36.00
N GLU A 142 28.54 -13.80 -36.50
CA GLU A 142 28.30 -12.39 -36.14
C GLU A 142 26.91 -11.88 -36.56
N THR A 143 26.29 -12.56 -37.53
CA THR A 143 25.02 -12.20 -38.15
C THR A 143 23.94 -13.25 -37.92
N GLU A 144 24.22 -14.38 -37.28
CA GLU A 144 23.23 -15.46 -37.11
C GLU A 144 23.25 -16.04 -35.69
N LEU A 145 22.07 -16.12 -35.08
CA LEU A 145 21.87 -16.77 -33.79
C LEU A 145 20.57 -17.58 -33.76
N LEU A 146 20.54 -18.57 -32.87
CA LEU A 146 19.39 -19.44 -32.61
C LEU A 146 18.80 -19.14 -31.25
N ILE A 147 17.48 -19.04 -31.20
CA ILE A 147 16.70 -18.85 -29.98
C ILE A 147 16.01 -20.17 -29.56
N GLN A 148 15.38 -20.19 -28.39
CA GLN A 148 14.76 -21.42 -27.86
C GLN A 148 13.33 -21.64 -28.36
N GLU A 149 12.60 -20.56 -28.62
CA GLU A 149 11.18 -20.58 -28.98
C GLU A 149 10.98 -20.04 -30.40
N VAL A 150 9.99 -20.57 -31.10
CA VAL A 150 9.65 -20.13 -32.46
C VAL A 150 9.04 -18.73 -32.44
N ILE A 151 9.48 -17.83 -33.33
CA ILE A 151 8.87 -16.50 -33.44
C ILE A 151 7.61 -16.60 -34.30
N ASN A 152 6.45 -16.57 -33.64
CA ASN A 152 5.13 -16.52 -34.29
C ASN A 152 4.69 -15.11 -34.71
N ILE A 153 5.59 -14.12 -34.66
CA ILE A 153 5.31 -12.74 -35.05
C ILE A 153 5.94 -12.46 -36.40
N GLU A 154 5.25 -11.72 -37.26
CA GLU A 154 5.83 -11.25 -38.53
C GLU A 154 6.81 -10.09 -38.28
N CYS A 155 7.95 -10.15 -38.96
CA CYS A 155 8.92 -9.07 -38.93
C CYS A 155 8.33 -7.83 -39.61
N GLU A 156 8.22 -6.71 -38.87
CA GLU A 156 7.66 -5.44 -39.36
C GLU A 156 8.39 -4.91 -40.60
N ASP A 157 9.73 -5.01 -40.61
CA ASP A 157 10.56 -4.62 -41.74
C ASP A 157 11.61 -5.70 -42.00
N LYS A 158 11.45 -6.45 -43.09
CA LYS A 158 12.40 -7.48 -43.52
C LYS A 158 13.60 -6.91 -44.28
N MET A 159 13.50 -5.69 -44.84
CA MET A 159 14.57 -5.07 -45.63
C MET A 159 15.56 -4.31 -44.77
N ASN A 160 15.10 -3.48 -43.82
CA ASN A 160 15.98 -2.70 -42.95
C ASN A 160 16.20 -3.34 -41.57
N GLY A 161 15.37 -4.33 -41.21
CA GLY A 161 15.41 -5.01 -39.92
C GLY A 161 14.86 -4.17 -38.76
N VAL A 162 14.60 -4.82 -37.64
CA VAL A 162 14.00 -4.22 -36.45
C VAL A 162 15.06 -3.99 -35.36
N PRO A 163 15.04 -2.85 -34.64
CA PRO A 163 15.94 -2.64 -33.51
C PRO A 163 15.60 -3.58 -32.36
N PHE A 164 16.62 -4.13 -31.72
CA PHE A 164 16.46 -5.07 -30.60
C PHE A 164 17.21 -4.62 -29.35
N LYS A 165 16.84 -5.21 -28.21
CA LYS A 165 17.55 -5.01 -26.94
C LYS A 165 18.01 -6.35 -26.39
N ILE A 166 19.18 -6.37 -25.78
CA ILE A 166 19.78 -7.55 -25.16
C ILE A 166 19.59 -7.44 -23.65
N ILE A 167 19.19 -8.55 -23.04
CA ILE A 167 19.03 -8.71 -21.59
C ILE A 167 20.01 -9.80 -21.15
N PRO A 168 21.08 -9.46 -20.43
CA PRO A 168 22.11 -10.42 -20.09
C PRO A 168 21.62 -11.44 -19.05
N LYS A 169 22.11 -12.69 -19.16
CA LYS A 169 21.92 -13.70 -18.12
C LYS A 169 22.75 -13.35 -16.89
N ILE A 170 22.09 -13.28 -15.74
CA ILE A 170 22.74 -12.91 -14.48
C ILE A 170 23.00 -14.17 -13.65
N ASN A 171 24.24 -14.31 -13.18
CA ASN A 171 24.58 -15.28 -12.14
C ASN A 171 24.10 -14.75 -10.77
N GLN A 172 23.19 -15.47 -10.12
CA GLN A 172 22.61 -15.10 -8.81
C GLN A 172 23.23 -15.87 -7.63
N THR A 173 24.21 -16.74 -7.87
CA THR A 173 24.82 -17.59 -6.83
C THR A 173 25.43 -16.77 -5.69
N GLU A 174 26.07 -15.64 -5.99
CA GLU A 174 26.64 -14.76 -4.97
C GLU A 174 25.58 -14.23 -4.00
N VAL A 175 24.42 -13.81 -4.52
CA VAL A 175 23.28 -13.32 -3.72
C VAL A 175 22.76 -14.45 -2.83
N TYR A 176 22.61 -15.65 -3.38
CA TYR A 176 22.12 -16.81 -2.64
C TYR A 176 23.07 -17.17 -1.49
N ASN A 177 24.38 -17.19 -1.74
CA ASN A 177 25.37 -17.44 -0.69
C ASN A 177 25.33 -16.39 0.42
N LEU A 178 25.19 -15.10 0.07
CA LEU A 178 25.05 -14.02 1.07
C LEU A 178 23.79 -14.18 1.92
N VAL A 179 22.66 -14.57 1.31
CA VAL A 179 21.41 -14.81 2.02
C VAL A 179 21.54 -16.02 2.94
N THR A 180 22.08 -17.14 2.44
CA THR A 180 22.31 -18.35 3.23
C THR A 180 23.22 -18.07 4.43
N ASN A 181 24.34 -17.37 4.24
CA ASN A 181 25.24 -17.00 5.33
C ASN A 181 24.54 -16.11 6.37
N SER A 182 23.67 -15.20 5.93
CA SER A 182 22.92 -14.36 6.85
C SER A 182 21.90 -15.17 7.66
N LEU A 183 21.18 -16.10 7.00
CA LEU A 183 20.24 -16.98 7.70
C LEU A 183 20.96 -17.90 8.69
N LYS A 184 22.13 -18.45 8.34
CA LYS A 184 22.97 -19.25 9.26
C LYS A 184 23.34 -18.49 10.55
N ASN A 185 23.54 -17.18 10.45
CA ASN A 185 23.83 -16.33 11.60
C ASN A 185 22.57 -15.98 12.44
N GLY A 186 21.39 -16.50 12.08
CA GLY A 186 20.12 -16.16 12.72
C GLY A 186 19.62 -14.75 12.38
N ASP A 187 20.12 -14.15 11.30
CA ASP A 187 19.64 -12.84 10.85
C ASP A 187 18.24 -12.93 10.23
N THR A 188 17.65 -11.77 10.01
CA THR A 188 16.34 -11.64 9.37
C THR A 188 16.47 -11.03 7.99
N ILE A 189 15.84 -11.66 7.00
CA ILE A 189 15.76 -11.16 5.62
C ILE A 189 14.38 -10.56 5.34
N GLY A 190 14.34 -9.40 4.70
CA GLY A 190 13.11 -8.80 4.18
C GLY A 190 13.08 -8.85 2.65
N ILE A 191 12.01 -9.39 2.06
CA ILE A 191 11.85 -9.45 0.61
C ILE A 191 10.42 -9.11 0.17
N PHE A 192 10.33 -8.45 -0.98
CA PHE A 192 9.09 -8.23 -1.71
C PHE A 192 9.08 -9.09 -2.98
N PRO A 193 8.49 -10.30 -2.95
CA PRO A 193 8.65 -11.32 -4.01
C PRO A 193 8.01 -10.94 -5.36
N GLU A 194 7.16 -9.92 -5.42
CA GLU A 194 6.63 -9.34 -6.67
C GLU A 194 7.76 -8.71 -7.52
N GLY A 195 8.86 -8.30 -6.89
CA GLY A 195 10.06 -7.77 -7.54
C GLY A 195 9.95 -6.33 -8.05
N GLY A 196 8.85 -5.64 -7.73
CA GLY A 196 8.62 -4.22 -8.00
C GLY A 196 7.31 -3.74 -7.37
N SER A 197 7.18 -2.43 -7.15
CA SER A 197 6.00 -1.84 -6.52
C SER A 197 4.88 -1.54 -7.52
N HIS A 198 3.63 -1.59 -7.06
CA HIS A 198 2.44 -1.26 -7.85
C HIS A 198 1.26 -0.76 -7.02
N ASP A 199 0.27 -0.19 -7.70
CA ASP A 199 -0.96 0.33 -7.08
C ASP A 199 -2.14 -0.65 -7.13
N ARG A 200 -1.97 -1.84 -7.71
CA ARG A 200 -3.05 -2.82 -7.85
C ARG A 200 -3.56 -3.30 -6.49
N THR A 201 -4.85 -3.63 -6.44
CA THR A 201 -5.54 -4.18 -5.27
C THR A 201 -5.34 -5.69 -5.08
N ASN A 202 -4.61 -6.34 -5.97
CA ASN A 202 -4.33 -7.76 -5.93
C ASN A 202 -2.82 -8.02 -6.03
N LEU A 203 -2.40 -9.15 -5.45
CA LEU A 203 -1.02 -9.62 -5.46
C LEU A 203 -0.59 -9.99 -6.89
N LEU A 204 0.59 -9.54 -7.30
CA LEU A 204 1.20 -9.98 -8.56
C LEU A 204 1.82 -11.38 -8.43
N PRO A 205 2.00 -12.11 -9.54
CA PRO A 205 2.70 -13.39 -9.51
C PRO A 205 4.07 -13.28 -8.83
N LEU A 206 4.30 -14.16 -7.86
CA LEU A 206 5.53 -14.15 -7.07
C LEU A 206 6.71 -14.68 -7.89
N LYS A 207 7.88 -14.07 -7.71
CA LYS A 207 9.13 -14.56 -8.29
C LYS A 207 9.69 -15.73 -7.45
N PRO A 208 10.30 -16.74 -8.10
CA PRO A 208 10.77 -17.95 -7.42
C PRO A 208 11.95 -17.74 -6.47
N GLY A 209 12.60 -16.57 -6.52
CA GLY A 209 13.82 -16.30 -5.75
C GLY A 209 13.68 -16.58 -4.25
N VAL A 210 12.55 -16.23 -3.64
CA VAL A 210 12.34 -16.46 -2.19
C VAL A 210 12.35 -17.95 -1.83
N ALA A 211 11.70 -18.78 -2.65
CA ALA A 211 11.67 -20.22 -2.47
C ALA A 211 13.05 -20.84 -2.70
N ILE A 212 13.76 -20.40 -3.75
CA ILE A 212 15.12 -20.87 -4.05
C ILE A 212 16.07 -20.54 -2.90
N MET A 213 16.07 -19.29 -2.41
CA MET A 213 16.92 -18.88 -1.29
C MET A 213 16.66 -19.70 -0.02
N THR A 214 15.40 -20.00 0.26
CA THR A 214 15.03 -20.78 1.44
C THR A 214 15.50 -22.23 1.32
N LEU A 215 15.27 -22.87 0.16
CA LEU A 215 15.69 -24.24 -0.09
C LEU A 215 17.22 -24.38 -0.15
N CYS A 216 17.93 -23.42 -0.75
CA CYS A 216 19.39 -23.37 -0.72
C CYS A 216 19.94 -23.25 0.71
N ALA A 217 19.28 -22.45 1.56
CA ALA A 217 19.71 -22.27 2.94
C ALA A 217 19.54 -23.56 3.78
N LEU A 218 18.44 -24.30 3.55
CA LEU A 218 18.20 -25.61 4.18
C LEU A 218 19.20 -26.66 3.67
N ALA A 219 19.47 -26.69 2.37
CA ALA A 219 20.46 -27.61 1.78
C ALA A 219 21.88 -27.40 2.32
N ASP A 220 22.19 -26.17 2.75
CA ASP A 220 23.49 -25.79 3.30
C ASP A 220 23.60 -26.05 4.82
N GLY A 221 22.62 -26.74 5.43
CA GLY A 221 22.69 -27.26 6.79
C GLY A 221 21.90 -26.49 7.85
N ILE A 222 20.98 -25.59 7.46
CA ILE A 222 20.04 -24.96 8.41
C ILE A 222 18.90 -25.95 8.72
N GLU A 223 18.53 -26.09 9.99
CA GLU A 223 17.46 -27.00 10.42
C GLU A 223 16.07 -26.52 9.98
N ASP A 224 15.76 -25.26 10.27
CA ASP A 224 14.49 -24.64 9.95
C ASP A 224 14.62 -23.17 9.48
N VAL A 225 13.71 -22.78 8.59
CA VAL A 225 13.54 -21.38 8.19
C VAL A 225 12.07 -21.02 8.34
N SER A 226 11.81 -19.96 9.09
CA SER A 226 10.47 -19.41 9.28
C SER A 226 10.20 -18.32 8.25
N ILE A 227 9.19 -18.52 7.41
CA ILE A 227 8.69 -17.49 6.50
C ILE A 227 7.47 -16.80 7.12
N ILE A 228 7.55 -15.50 7.34
CA ILE A 228 6.44 -14.69 7.85
C ILE A 228 5.85 -13.87 6.70
N PRO A 229 4.63 -14.18 6.23
CA PRO A 229 3.93 -13.34 5.27
C PRO A 229 3.46 -12.05 5.96
N VAL A 230 3.59 -10.94 5.24
CA VAL A 230 3.28 -9.60 5.76
C VAL A 230 2.37 -8.86 4.80
N GLY A 231 1.21 -8.41 5.31
CA GLY A 231 0.29 -7.55 4.60
C GLY A 231 0.52 -6.08 4.95
N LEU A 232 0.88 -5.27 3.96
CA LEU A 232 0.97 -3.82 4.04
C LEU A 232 -0.26 -3.20 3.38
N SER A 233 -1.04 -2.43 4.13
CA SER A 233 -2.20 -1.70 3.63
C SER A 233 -2.13 -0.22 4.00
N TYR A 234 -2.49 0.65 3.06
CA TYR A 234 -2.43 2.10 3.20
C TYR A 234 -3.78 2.72 2.84
N SER A 235 -4.36 3.49 3.75
CA SER A 235 -5.67 4.14 3.49
C SER A 235 -5.59 5.24 2.43
N LYS A 236 -4.43 5.89 2.28
CA LYS A 236 -4.19 6.97 1.32
C LYS A 236 -2.74 6.94 0.81
N LEU A 237 -2.53 6.37 -0.37
CA LEU A 237 -1.19 6.22 -0.96
C LEU A 237 -0.55 7.56 -1.38
N TYR A 238 -1.34 8.60 -1.65
CA TYR A 238 -0.87 9.88 -2.20
C TYR A 238 -0.61 11.00 -1.18
N GLN A 239 -1.24 10.90 -0.02
CA GLN A 239 -1.28 11.96 0.98
C GLN A 239 -0.40 11.60 2.17
N LEU A 240 0.32 12.59 2.69
CA LEU A 240 0.96 12.48 3.99
C LEU A 240 -0.13 12.46 5.07
N GLN A 241 0.16 11.79 6.17
CA GLN A 241 -0.72 11.49 7.31
C GLN A 241 -1.91 10.58 7.00
N GLY A 242 -1.67 9.58 6.14
CA GLY A 242 -2.57 8.43 6.03
C GLY A 242 -2.49 7.51 7.26
N CYS A 243 -3.21 6.40 7.20
CA CYS A 243 -3.04 5.28 8.12
C CYS A 243 -2.31 4.15 7.39
N ALA A 244 -1.36 3.53 8.08
CA ALA A 244 -0.74 2.28 7.63
C ALA A 244 -1.20 1.14 8.55
N THR A 245 -1.54 0.00 7.96
CA THR A 245 -1.80 -1.22 8.70
C THR A 245 -0.78 -2.27 8.26
N LEU A 246 -0.14 -2.87 9.25
CA LEU A 246 0.82 -3.94 9.12
C LEU A 246 0.22 -5.21 9.71
N PHE A 247 0.01 -6.23 8.89
CA PHE A 247 -0.54 -7.50 9.31
C PHE A 247 0.53 -8.58 9.23
N TYR A 248 0.85 -9.23 10.37
CA TYR A 248 1.74 -10.38 10.40
C TYR A 248 0.92 -11.67 10.34
N GLY A 249 1.10 -12.44 9.27
CA GLY A 249 0.48 -13.75 9.14
C GLY A 249 1.17 -14.82 9.98
N ASN A 250 0.58 -16.01 9.98
CA ASN A 250 1.13 -17.15 10.69
C ASN A 250 2.46 -17.59 10.07
N ALA A 251 3.39 -18.04 10.91
CA ALA A 251 4.69 -18.49 10.46
C ALA A 251 4.57 -19.78 9.62
N ILE A 252 5.14 -19.76 8.42
CA ILE A 252 5.31 -20.93 7.57
C ILE A 252 6.68 -21.52 7.89
N ILE A 253 6.71 -22.54 8.74
CA ILE A 253 7.93 -23.24 9.14
C ILE A 253 8.27 -24.26 8.06
N ILE A 254 9.48 -24.18 7.53
CA ILE A 254 9.97 -25.06 6.46
C ILE A 254 11.03 -25.96 7.06
N SER A 255 10.71 -27.26 7.17
CA SER A 255 11.60 -28.31 7.62
C SER A 255 12.44 -28.88 6.47
N GLN A 256 13.46 -29.66 6.82
CA GLN A 256 14.34 -30.38 5.87
C GLN A 256 13.61 -31.37 4.94
N ASP A 257 12.36 -31.76 5.23
CA ASP A 257 11.62 -32.71 4.40
C ASP A 257 11.37 -32.17 2.98
N LEU A 258 11.08 -30.87 2.86
CA LEU A 258 10.96 -30.19 1.57
C LEU A 258 12.30 -30.08 0.83
N CYS A 259 13.43 -30.13 1.54
CA CYS A 259 14.76 -30.16 0.94
C CYS A 259 15.05 -31.52 0.27
N LYS A 260 14.55 -32.62 0.84
CA LYS A 260 14.65 -33.95 0.21
C LYS A 260 13.84 -34.00 -1.09
N GLU A 261 12.64 -33.43 -1.09
CA GLU A 261 11.82 -33.26 -2.31
C GLU A 261 12.53 -32.39 -3.36
N TYR A 262 13.21 -31.32 -2.94
CA TYR A 262 13.96 -30.44 -3.83
C TYR A 262 15.07 -31.17 -4.58
N ASN A 263 15.88 -31.98 -3.89
CA ASN A 263 16.96 -32.75 -4.51
C ASN A 263 16.47 -33.73 -5.59
N ASN A 264 15.24 -34.23 -5.46
CA ASN A 264 14.62 -35.12 -6.45
C ASN A 264 13.94 -34.34 -7.59
N ASN A 265 13.13 -33.32 -7.26
CA ASN A 265 12.39 -32.52 -8.23
C ASN A 265 12.39 -31.02 -7.87
N ASN A 266 13.44 -30.33 -8.32
CA ASN A 266 13.66 -28.90 -8.05
C ASN A 266 12.45 -28.00 -8.36
N ARG A 267 11.76 -28.22 -9.49
CA ARG A 267 10.70 -27.30 -9.95
C ARG A 267 9.42 -27.44 -9.14
N GLU A 268 9.04 -28.67 -8.82
CA GLU A 268 7.81 -28.97 -8.08
C GLU A 268 7.89 -28.48 -6.64
N ALA A 269 9.01 -28.73 -5.96
CA ALA A 269 9.25 -28.23 -4.61
C ALA A 269 9.20 -26.69 -4.54
N ILE A 270 9.81 -26.00 -5.51
CA ILE A 270 9.74 -24.53 -5.62
C ILE A 270 8.30 -24.07 -5.81
N SER A 271 7.55 -24.70 -6.71
CA SER A 271 6.16 -24.32 -7.00
C SER A 271 5.24 -24.50 -5.79
N LYS A 272 5.36 -25.65 -5.09
CA LYS A 272 4.63 -25.96 -3.86
C LYS A 272 4.92 -24.95 -2.76
N LEU A 273 6.19 -24.58 -2.57
CA LEU A 273 6.57 -23.58 -1.59
C LEU A 273 6.06 -22.17 -1.97
N LEU A 274 6.19 -21.77 -3.24
CA LEU A 274 5.66 -20.49 -3.71
C LEU A 274 4.15 -20.38 -3.52
N SER A 275 3.41 -21.44 -3.81
CA SER A 275 1.96 -21.47 -3.61
C SER A 275 1.58 -21.27 -2.14
N LYS A 276 2.28 -21.94 -1.21
CA LYS A 276 2.09 -21.72 0.24
C LYS A 276 2.39 -20.29 0.66
N ILE A 277 3.47 -19.71 0.15
CA ILE A 277 3.84 -18.31 0.43
C ILE A 277 2.78 -17.36 -0.14
N GLU A 278 2.31 -17.60 -1.36
CA GLU A 278 1.27 -16.79 -2.01
C GLU A 278 -0.03 -16.82 -1.23
N GLU A 279 -0.48 -17.99 -0.78
CA GLU A 279 -1.66 -18.16 0.06
C GLU A 279 -1.52 -17.39 1.39
N GLY A 280 -0.37 -17.53 2.05
CA GLY A 280 -0.07 -16.79 3.29
C GLY A 280 -0.03 -15.28 3.09
N MET A 281 0.49 -14.78 1.96
CA MET A 281 0.45 -13.35 1.65
C MET A 281 -0.97 -12.87 1.37
N ARG A 282 -1.75 -13.63 0.58
CA ARG A 282 -3.16 -13.32 0.28
C ARG A 282 -4.02 -13.25 1.53
N SER A 283 -3.78 -14.12 2.51
CA SER A 283 -4.50 -14.08 3.79
C SER A 283 -4.17 -12.86 4.64
N CYS A 284 -3.03 -12.21 4.40
CA CYS A 284 -2.62 -11.00 5.14
C CYS A 284 -3.05 -9.70 4.45
N MET A 285 -3.42 -9.74 3.17
CA MET A 285 -3.72 -8.56 2.36
C MET A 285 -5.22 -8.32 2.21
N LEU A 286 -5.60 -7.05 2.06
CA LEU A 286 -6.93 -6.68 1.59
C LEU A 286 -6.93 -6.76 0.07
N THR A 287 -7.42 -7.88 -0.47
CA THR A 287 -7.46 -8.11 -1.92
C THR A 287 -8.83 -7.81 -2.50
N SER A 288 -8.88 -7.20 -3.68
CA SER A 288 -10.11 -7.00 -4.45
C SER A 288 -9.84 -7.09 -5.96
N LYS A 289 -10.89 -7.32 -6.75
CA LYS A 289 -10.81 -7.34 -8.23
C LYS A 289 -10.30 -6.01 -8.78
N ASP A 290 -10.81 -4.92 -8.22
CA ASP A 290 -10.57 -3.55 -8.67
C ASP A 290 -10.78 -2.56 -7.51
N HIS A 291 -10.42 -1.29 -7.76
CA HIS A 291 -10.55 -0.22 -6.77
C HIS A 291 -12.01 0.13 -6.43
N GLU A 292 -12.97 -0.02 -7.37
CA GLU A 292 -14.38 0.25 -7.05
C GLU A 292 -14.92 -0.82 -6.10
N THR A 293 -14.62 -2.10 -6.33
CA THR A 293 -14.99 -3.19 -5.40
C THR A 293 -14.34 -2.99 -4.02
N SER A 294 -13.07 -2.55 -3.96
CA SER A 294 -12.40 -2.25 -2.69
C SER A 294 -13.17 -1.17 -1.90
N ARG A 295 -13.65 -0.14 -2.59
CA ARG A 295 -14.44 0.94 -2.01
C ARG A 295 -15.79 0.45 -1.48
N CYS A 296 -16.45 -0.43 -2.24
CA CYS A 296 -17.70 -1.07 -1.83
C CYS A 296 -17.50 -1.92 -0.56
N ILE A 297 -16.42 -2.69 -0.48
CA ILE A 297 -16.06 -3.49 0.70
C ILE A 297 -15.86 -2.60 1.93
N GLU A 298 -15.13 -1.49 1.79
CA GLU A 298 -14.93 -0.51 2.88
C GLU A 298 -16.28 0.05 3.38
N LEU A 299 -17.18 0.42 2.47
CA LEU A 299 -18.51 0.91 2.81
C LEU A 299 -19.36 -0.18 3.48
N CYS A 300 -19.33 -1.42 2.98
CA CYS A 300 -20.03 -2.54 3.59
C CYS A 300 -19.62 -2.75 5.06
N VAL A 301 -18.32 -2.74 5.36
CA VAL A 301 -17.84 -2.90 6.74
C VAL A 301 -18.27 -1.72 7.62
N SER A 302 -18.25 -0.50 7.09
CA SER A 302 -18.74 0.70 7.79
C SER A 302 -20.25 0.63 8.08
N LEU A 303 -21.05 0.15 7.12
CA LEU A 303 -22.50 0.01 7.23
C LEU A 303 -22.90 -1.15 8.16
N TYR A 304 -22.17 -2.26 8.12
CA TYR A 304 -22.38 -3.40 9.00
C TYR A 304 -22.20 -3.00 10.47
N THR A 305 -21.14 -2.22 10.74
CA THR A 305 -20.79 -1.74 12.08
C THR A 305 -21.93 -0.92 12.70
N PRO A 306 -22.40 -1.25 13.92
CA PRO A 306 -23.40 -0.47 14.64
C PRO A 306 -22.97 0.99 14.85
N GLU A 307 -23.92 1.92 14.76
CA GLU A 307 -23.59 3.34 14.89
C GLU A 307 -23.09 3.68 16.30
N ARG A 308 -22.12 4.59 16.38
CA ARG A 308 -21.47 5.05 17.63
C ARG A 308 -20.62 4.00 18.36
N MET A 309 -20.57 2.76 17.87
CA MET A 309 -19.68 1.76 18.43
C MET A 309 -18.23 2.09 18.06
N THR A 310 -17.37 2.25 19.07
CA THR A 310 -15.92 2.39 18.85
C THR A 310 -15.30 1.00 18.76
N ILE A 311 -14.85 0.63 17.56
CA ILE A 311 -14.22 -0.67 17.30
C ILE A 311 -12.72 -0.47 17.15
N SER A 312 -11.93 -1.37 17.74
CA SER A 312 -10.47 -1.40 17.53
C SER A 312 -10.16 -1.59 16.04
N LYS A 313 -9.15 -0.89 15.53
CA LYS A 313 -8.75 -0.95 14.11
C LYS A 313 -8.39 -2.36 13.64
N ASN A 314 -7.86 -3.21 14.53
CA ASN A 314 -7.56 -4.62 14.23
C ASN A 314 -8.83 -5.40 13.88
N LYS A 315 -9.91 -5.26 14.67
CA LYS A 315 -11.21 -5.88 14.38
C LYS A 315 -11.82 -5.36 13.08
N ILE A 316 -11.68 -4.06 12.77
CA ILE A 316 -12.13 -3.49 11.49
C ILE A 316 -11.37 -4.13 10.32
N TYR A 317 -10.05 -4.27 10.45
CA TYR A 317 -9.23 -4.91 9.43
C TYR A 317 -9.59 -6.39 9.21
N ASN A 318 -9.82 -7.13 10.30
CA ASN A 318 -10.28 -8.51 10.22
C ASN A 318 -11.64 -8.60 9.51
N ASN A 319 -12.57 -7.68 9.80
CA ASN A 319 -13.84 -7.60 9.07
C ASN A 319 -13.62 -7.28 7.59
N LEU A 320 -12.73 -6.34 7.24
CA LEU A 320 -12.39 -6.06 5.84
C LEU A 320 -11.87 -7.32 5.12
N GLN A 321 -11.01 -8.12 5.77
CA GLN A 321 -10.55 -9.39 5.21
C GLN A 321 -11.69 -10.39 4.98
N LEU A 322 -12.62 -10.52 5.93
CA LEU A 322 -13.79 -11.39 5.79
C LEU A 322 -14.66 -10.95 4.60
N PHE A 323 -14.96 -9.65 4.50
CA PHE A 323 -15.74 -9.12 3.38
C PHE A 323 -14.99 -9.26 2.05
N CYS A 324 -13.66 -9.10 2.01
CA CYS A 324 -12.86 -9.40 0.82
C CYS A 324 -13.07 -10.86 0.37
N LYS A 325 -12.99 -11.84 1.29
CA LYS A 325 -13.23 -13.26 0.97
C LYS A 325 -14.64 -13.49 0.40
N MET A 326 -15.65 -12.87 1.01
CA MET A 326 -17.04 -12.95 0.55
C MET A 326 -17.21 -12.38 -0.87
N PHE A 327 -16.66 -11.20 -1.15
CA PHE A 327 -16.70 -10.56 -2.47
C PHE A 327 -15.89 -11.32 -3.53
N TRP A 328 -14.83 -12.03 -3.14
CA TRP A 328 -14.13 -12.93 -4.07
C TRP A 328 -14.96 -14.14 -4.45
N LYS A 329 -15.62 -14.78 -3.48
CA LYS A 329 -16.44 -15.98 -3.70
C LYS A 329 -17.74 -15.68 -4.48
N PHE A 330 -18.44 -14.61 -4.09
CA PHE A 330 -19.78 -14.28 -4.61
C PHE A 330 -19.80 -13.05 -5.52
N GLY A 331 -18.65 -12.52 -5.93
CA GLY A 331 -18.58 -11.24 -6.65
C GLY A 331 -19.21 -11.22 -8.04
N ASN A 332 -19.66 -12.35 -8.58
CA ASN A 332 -20.43 -12.44 -9.83
C ASN A 332 -21.93 -12.74 -9.57
N SER A 333 -22.35 -12.81 -8.30
CA SER A 333 -23.75 -13.01 -7.95
C SER A 333 -24.55 -11.74 -8.23
N LYS A 334 -25.78 -11.91 -8.71
CA LYS A 334 -26.66 -10.77 -8.98
C LYS A 334 -26.93 -9.91 -7.74
N VAL A 335 -26.93 -10.55 -6.57
CA VAL A 335 -27.13 -9.88 -5.28
C VAL A 335 -25.98 -8.91 -4.98
N ILE A 336 -24.71 -9.34 -5.13
CA ILE A 336 -23.56 -8.46 -4.89
C ILE A 336 -23.44 -7.37 -5.96
N GLU A 337 -23.77 -7.67 -7.22
CA GLU A 337 -23.82 -6.64 -8.28
C GLU A 337 -24.83 -5.53 -7.96
N ASN A 338 -26.06 -5.92 -7.57
CA ASN A 338 -27.10 -4.97 -7.20
C ASN A 338 -26.69 -4.13 -5.98
N LEU A 339 -26.17 -4.77 -4.92
CA LEU A 339 -25.66 -4.05 -3.75
C LEU A 339 -24.52 -3.08 -4.13
N SER A 340 -23.60 -3.50 -4.98
CA SER A 340 -22.48 -2.65 -5.43
C SER A 340 -22.98 -1.43 -6.19
N TYR A 341 -24.04 -1.58 -7.01
CA TYR A 341 -24.68 -0.46 -7.69
C TYR A 341 -25.31 0.53 -6.69
N GLU A 342 -26.08 0.03 -5.71
CA GLU A 342 -26.71 0.89 -4.70
C GLU A 342 -25.66 1.62 -3.83
N LEU A 343 -24.59 0.92 -3.43
CA LEU A 343 -23.47 1.53 -2.70
C LEU A 343 -22.77 2.62 -3.52
N LYS A 344 -22.66 2.45 -4.84
CA LYS A 344 -22.09 3.47 -5.74
C LYS A 344 -23.00 4.70 -5.83
N CYS A 345 -24.32 4.51 -5.85
CA CYS A 345 -25.28 5.62 -5.79
C CYS A 345 -25.19 6.35 -4.44
N TYR A 346 -25.11 5.61 -3.33
CA TYR A 346 -24.91 6.19 -2.00
C TYR A 346 -23.59 6.94 -1.88
N GLU A 347 -22.50 6.44 -2.45
CA GLU A 347 -21.22 7.15 -2.46
C GLU A 347 -21.33 8.48 -3.22
N LYS A 348 -22.04 8.50 -4.36
CA LYS A 348 -22.30 9.76 -5.08
C LYS A 348 -23.11 10.75 -4.24
N LEU A 349 -24.10 10.29 -3.47
CA LEU A 349 -24.88 11.14 -2.54
C LEU A 349 -23.99 11.71 -1.42
N LEU A 350 -23.09 10.92 -0.85
CA LEU A 350 -22.10 11.37 0.13
C LEU A 350 -21.17 12.45 -0.46
N GLN A 351 -20.67 12.22 -1.68
CA GLN A 351 -19.81 13.17 -2.39
C GLN A 351 -20.52 14.49 -2.71
N ALA A 352 -21.77 14.43 -3.19
CA ALA A 352 -22.59 15.61 -3.48
C ALA A 352 -22.82 16.47 -2.22
N ASN A 353 -23.06 15.83 -1.08
CA ASN A 353 -23.25 16.51 0.21
C ASN A 353 -21.93 16.94 0.89
N LYS A 354 -20.77 16.48 0.38
CA LYS A 354 -19.45 16.64 0.99
C LYS A 354 -19.41 16.11 2.43
N ILE A 355 -20.02 14.96 2.67
CA ILE A 355 -20.08 14.26 3.97
C ILE A 355 -19.44 12.88 3.80
N LYS A 356 -18.73 12.40 4.83
CA LYS A 356 -18.25 11.02 4.84
C LYS A 356 -19.24 10.09 5.56
N ASP A 357 -19.23 8.79 5.24
CA ASP A 357 -20.13 7.82 5.88
C ASP A 357 -20.04 7.82 7.41
N ASP A 358 -18.82 7.92 7.95
CA ASP A 358 -18.54 7.99 9.39
C ASP A 358 -19.05 9.27 10.06
N GLU A 359 -19.49 10.27 9.30
CA GLU A 359 -20.00 11.55 9.77
C GLU A 359 -21.54 11.65 9.62
N VAL A 360 -22.20 10.71 8.91
CA VAL A 360 -23.65 10.78 8.64
C VAL A 360 -24.48 10.76 9.92
N TRP A 361 -24.02 10.06 10.97
CA TRP A 361 -24.72 10.02 12.26
C TRP A 361 -24.84 11.40 12.93
N MET A 362 -23.97 12.38 12.59
CA MET A 362 -24.04 13.74 13.12
C MET A 362 -25.33 14.45 12.67
N LEU A 363 -25.88 14.10 11.50
CA LEU A 363 -27.13 14.65 10.98
C LEU A 363 -28.36 14.23 11.81
N LYS A 364 -28.23 13.17 12.63
CA LYS A 364 -29.29 12.66 13.51
C LYS A 364 -29.29 13.31 14.90
N GLN A 365 -28.35 14.20 15.20
CA GLN A 365 -28.27 14.81 16.51
C GLN A 365 -29.45 15.77 16.76
N SER A 366 -29.86 15.89 18.02
CA SER A 366 -30.77 16.97 18.43
C SER A 366 -30.08 18.31 18.27
N THR A 367 -30.86 19.39 18.14
CA THR A 367 -30.32 20.75 18.03
C THR A 367 -29.42 21.12 19.21
N SER A 368 -29.78 20.70 20.44
CA SER A 368 -28.98 20.94 21.66
C SER A 368 -27.66 20.16 21.69
N ALA A 369 -27.66 18.89 21.27
CA ALA A 369 -26.43 18.11 21.18
C ALA A 369 -25.51 18.68 20.09
N ALA A 370 -26.09 19.09 18.96
CA ALA A 370 -25.37 19.67 17.84
C ALA A 370 -24.73 21.02 18.21
N THR A 371 -25.40 21.89 18.97
CA THR A 371 -24.81 23.16 19.43
C THR A 371 -23.62 22.93 20.37
N LEU A 372 -23.73 22.02 21.33
CA LEU A 372 -22.62 21.70 22.24
C LEU A 372 -21.42 21.15 21.48
N LYS A 373 -21.64 20.20 20.56
CA LYS A 373 -20.58 19.66 19.70
C LYS A 373 -19.96 20.70 18.78
N PHE A 374 -20.76 21.66 18.30
CA PHE A 374 -20.26 22.74 17.47
C PHE A 374 -19.31 23.66 18.25
N ILE A 375 -19.63 24.00 19.50
CA ILE A 375 -18.75 24.78 20.39
C ILE A 375 -17.44 24.02 20.66
N GLU A 376 -17.51 22.73 20.98
CA GLU A 376 -16.33 21.87 21.17
C GLU A 376 -15.41 21.88 19.93
N HIS A 377 -15.99 21.79 18.73
CA HIS A 377 -15.24 21.86 17.48
C HIS A 377 -14.67 23.25 17.19
N ILE A 378 -15.34 24.35 17.58
CA ILE A 378 -14.76 25.70 17.50
C ILE A 378 -13.51 25.81 18.37
N CYS A 379 -13.57 25.38 19.64
CA CYS A 379 -12.43 25.42 20.55
C CYS A 379 -11.26 24.59 19.99
N THR A 380 -11.56 23.38 19.51
CA THR A 380 -10.56 22.50 18.88
C THR A 380 -9.99 23.10 17.60
N PHE A 381 -10.82 23.76 16.79
CA PHE A 381 -10.41 24.41 15.56
C PHE A 381 -9.46 25.59 15.84
N ILE A 382 -9.79 26.46 16.79
CA ILE A 382 -8.92 27.58 17.19
C ILE A 382 -7.56 27.04 17.64
N PHE A 383 -7.54 26.01 18.50
CA PHE A 383 -6.32 25.36 18.93
C PHE A 383 -5.53 24.79 17.74
N CYS A 384 -6.18 24.06 16.83
CA CYS A 384 -5.53 23.50 15.65
C CYS A 384 -5.00 24.58 14.70
N VAL A 385 -5.65 25.74 14.58
CA VAL A 385 -5.18 26.85 13.75
C VAL A 385 -3.94 27.50 14.37
N ILE A 386 -3.93 27.73 15.68
CA ILE A 386 -2.76 28.29 16.36
C ILE A 386 -1.53 27.40 16.12
N PHE A 387 -1.60 26.11 16.47
CA PHE A 387 -0.43 25.23 16.32
C PHE A 387 -0.17 24.80 14.87
N GLY A 388 -1.23 24.61 14.09
CA GLY A 388 -1.18 24.12 12.72
C GLY A 388 -0.86 25.16 11.66
N MET A 389 -1.02 26.47 11.94
CA MET A 389 -0.74 27.53 10.97
C MET A 389 0.44 28.46 11.33
N THR A 390 0.88 28.51 12.60
CA THR A 390 1.93 29.46 13.05
C THR A 390 3.21 29.42 12.20
N PHE A 391 3.69 28.23 11.81
CA PHE A 391 4.93 28.09 11.03
C PHE A 391 4.70 27.74 9.55
N SER A 392 3.45 27.65 9.09
CA SER A 392 3.16 27.09 7.78
C SER A 392 3.74 27.89 6.62
N LEU A 393 3.90 29.22 6.78
CA LEU A 393 4.50 30.08 5.76
C LEU A 393 5.98 29.74 5.51
N LEU A 394 6.73 29.39 6.56
CA LEU A 394 8.13 28.97 6.42
C LEU A 394 8.26 27.65 5.65
N TRP A 395 7.31 26.73 5.84
CA TRP A 395 7.38 25.39 5.26
C TRP A 395 6.65 25.25 3.92
N LEU A 396 5.86 26.25 3.52
CA LEU A 396 5.11 26.22 2.26
C LEU A 396 5.98 25.94 1.04
N PRO A 397 7.16 26.59 0.86
CA PRO A 397 8.03 26.28 -0.28
C PRO A 397 8.52 24.83 -0.27
N LEU A 398 8.88 24.31 0.89
CA LEU A 398 9.32 22.93 1.07
C LEU A 398 8.22 21.94 0.64
N VAL A 399 6.98 22.17 1.09
CA VAL A 399 5.82 21.36 0.72
C VAL A 399 5.54 21.43 -0.78
N LEU A 400 5.52 22.64 -1.36
CA LEU A 400 5.29 22.83 -2.80
C LEU A 400 6.35 22.14 -3.66
N ILE A 401 7.65 22.29 -3.31
CA ILE A 401 8.75 21.64 -4.02
C ILE A 401 8.62 20.11 -3.94
N SER A 402 8.29 19.58 -2.76
CA SER A 402 8.10 18.13 -2.59
C SER A 402 6.95 17.58 -3.43
N ILE A 403 5.83 18.30 -3.52
CA ILE A 403 4.67 17.92 -4.36
C ILE A 403 5.06 17.96 -5.83
N TYR A 404 5.71 19.04 -6.28
CA TYR A 404 6.12 19.23 -7.67
C TYR A 404 7.09 18.13 -8.12
N LEU A 405 8.17 17.89 -7.35
CA LEU A 405 9.17 16.89 -7.71
C LEU A 405 8.60 15.45 -7.65
N ALA A 406 7.74 15.15 -6.68
CA ALA A 406 7.06 13.86 -6.60
C ALA A 406 6.13 13.61 -7.79
N GLU A 407 5.39 14.62 -8.24
CA GLU A 407 4.51 14.51 -9.41
C GLU A 407 5.31 14.32 -10.72
N ARG A 408 6.44 15.03 -10.85
CA ARG A 408 7.37 14.81 -11.98
C ARG A 408 7.91 13.37 -11.98
N HIS A 409 8.30 12.85 -10.82
CA HIS A 409 8.78 11.47 -10.67
C HIS A 409 7.67 10.45 -10.95
N ARG A 410 6.42 10.70 -10.50
CA ARG A 410 5.25 9.87 -10.78
C ARG A 410 5.01 9.72 -12.28
N LYS A 411 4.98 10.83 -13.02
CA LYS A 411 4.81 10.81 -14.49
C LYS A 411 5.92 10.03 -15.19
N ALA A 412 7.17 10.17 -14.74
CA ALA A 412 8.29 9.40 -15.28
C ALA A 412 8.18 7.90 -14.95
N ALA A 413 7.72 7.53 -13.75
CA ALA A 413 7.53 6.14 -13.35
C ALA A 413 6.40 5.46 -14.13
N LEU A 414 5.30 6.19 -14.36
CA LEU A 414 4.16 5.73 -15.16
C LEU A 414 4.57 5.44 -16.61
N ARG A 415 5.32 6.34 -17.25
CA ARG A 415 5.83 6.15 -18.63
C ARG A 415 6.76 4.94 -18.77
N ASN A 416 7.48 4.58 -17.72
CA ASN A 416 8.49 3.51 -17.75
C ASN A 416 7.93 2.14 -17.33
N SER A 417 6.67 2.04 -16.90
CA SER A 417 6.10 0.83 -16.33
C SER A 417 4.80 0.45 -17.03
N THR A 418 4.69 -0.83 -17.38
CA THR A 418 3.46 -1.43 -17.93
C THR A 418 2.49 -1.90 -16.84
N ILE A 419 2.94 -1.96 -15.59
CA ILE A 419 2.19 -2.55 -14.47
C ILE A 419 1.46 -1.48 -13.64
N LYS A 420 2.01 -0.26 -13.60
CA LYS A 420 1.48 0.87 -12.82
C LYS A 420 0.23 1.44 -13.48
N ILE A 421 -0.83 1.61 -12.69
CA ILE A 421 -2.09 2.20 -13.16
C ILE A 421 -2.05 3.72 -12.95
N GLN A 422 -1.75 4.17 -11.72
CA GLN A 422 -1.75 5.59 -11.38
C GLN A 422 -0.36 6.10 -10.94
N GLY A 423 0.57 5.20 -10.59
CA GLY A 423 1.89 5.50 -10.05
C GLY A 423 1.85 6.04 -8.61
N GLY A 424 0.82 5.75 -7.82
CA GLY A 424 0.69 6.25 -6.45
C GLY A 424 1.80 5.74 -5.52
N ASP A 425 2.25 4.52 -5.77
CA ASP A 425 3.28 3.77 -5.09
C ASP A 425 4.63 4.50 -4.97
N VAL A 426 4.90 5.48 -5.84
CA VAL A 426 6.15 6.24 -5.82
C VAL A 426 6.02 7.61 -5.17
N VAL A 427 4.81 8.14 -5.03
CA VAL A 427 4.59 9.56 -4.69
C VAL A 427 5.02 9.85 -3.26
N SER A 428 4.46 9.12 -2.30
CA SER A 428 4.74 9.35 -0.88
C SER A 428 6.20 9.04 -0.55
N SER A 429 6.72 7.94 -1.08
CA SER A 429 8.15 7.59 -0.97
C SER A 429 9.06 8.69 -1.48
N TYR A 430 8.76 9.27 -2.63
CA TYR A 430 9.59 10.33 -3.19
C TYR A 430 9.48 11.63 -2.41
N LYS A 431 8.29 12.00 -1.91
CA LYS A 431 8.13 13.15 -1.00
C LYS A 431 9.02 13.01 0.23
N VAL A 432 9.04 11.83 0.87
CA VAL A 432 9.89 11.56 2.03
C VAL A 432 11.37 11.70 1.69
N LEU A 433 11.81 11.13 0.57
CA LEU A 433 13.22 11.24 0.14
C LEU A 433 13.64 12.69 -0.11
N VAL A 434 12.75 13.49 -0.73
CA VAL A 434 12.98 14.93 -0.92
C VAL A 434 13.04 15.64 0.43
N LEU A 435 12.14 15.33 1.37
CA LEU A 435 12.12 15.95 2.71
C LEU A 435 13.35 15.60 3.54
N ILE A 436 13.87 14.37 3.47
CA ILE A 436 15.12 13.97 4.16
C ILE A 436 16.30 14.86 3.76
N VAL A 437 16.34 15.31 2.50
CA VAL A 437 17.41 16.16 1.98
C VAL A 437 17.11 17.63 2.20
N LEU A 438 15.89 18.09 1.87
CA LEU A 438 15.55 19.51 1.88
C LEU A 438 15.24 20.06 3.27
N LEU A 439 14.73 19.26 4.20
CA LEU A 439 14.37 19.76 5.53
C LEU A 439 15.62 20.22 6.31
N PRO A 440 16.73 19.45 6.39
CA PRO A 440 17.96 19.93 7.02
C PRO A 440 18.55 21.16 6.33
N THR A 441 18.52 21.22 4.99
CA THR A 441 19.09 22.37 4.26
C THR A 441 18.29 23.64 4.51
N PHE A 442 16.96 23.56 4.50
CA PHE A 442 16.08 24.69 4.86
C PHE A 442 16.31 25.14 6.31
N ASN A 443 16.48 24.21 7.26
CA ASN A 443 16.72 24.55 8.66
C ASN A 443 18.05 25.29 8.87
N ILE A 444 19.10 24.89 8.13
CA ILE A 444 20.40 25.56 8.14
C ILE A 444 20.27 26.96 7.55
N VAL A 445 19.60 27.09 6.40
CA VAL A 445 19.40 28.38 5.72
C VAL A 445 18.62 29.34 6.61
N TYR A 446 17.49 28.91 7.17
CA TYR A 446 16.70 29.73 8.10
C TYR A 446 17.48 30.05 9.37
N GLY A 447 18.17 29.07 9.96
CA GLY A 447 19.04 29.29 11.10
C GLY A 447 20.07 30.38 10.83
N LEU A 448 20.75 30.33 9.68
CA LEU A 448 21.76 31.30 9.29
C LEU A 448 21.14 32.69 9.08
N LEU A 449 20.06 32.81 8.30
CA LEU A 449 19.40 34.08 8.02
C LEU A 449 18.91 34.77 9.30
N PHE A 450 18.20 34.05 10.17
CA PHE A 450 17.72 34.61 11.44
C PHE A 450 18.88 34.91 12.40
N SER A 451 19.92 34.08 12.43
CA SER A 451 21.07 34.32 13.30
C SER A 451 21.87 35.57 12.91
N ILE A 452 22.03 35.84 11.61
CA ILE A 452 22.72 37.03 11.09
C ILE A 452 21.93 38.28 11.47
N TYR A 453 20.59 38.21 11.38
CA TYR A 453 19.69 39.32 11.72
C TYR A 453 19.66 39.61 13.23
N LEU A 454 19.58 38.57 14.08
CA LEU A 454 19.39 38.72 15.53
C LEU A 454 20.69 38.87 16.32
N TYR A 455 21.79 38.25 15.88
CA TYR A 455 23.02 38.17 16.67
C TYR A 455 24.23 38.72 15.92
N HIS A 456 25.05 39.49 16.63
CA HIS A 456 26.29 40.06 16.09
C HIS A 456 27.51 39.16 16.36
N SER A 457 27.50 38.37 17.43
CA SER A 457 28.60 37.46 17.80
C SER A 457 28.53 36.13 17.04
N TRP A 458 29.67 35.67 16.51
CA TRP A 458 29.80 34.39 15.80
C TRP A 458 29.40 33.17 16.62
N LEU A 459 29.74 33.14 17.92
CA LEU A 459 29.39 32.01 18.80
C LEU A 459 27.86 31.89 18.97
N LYS A 460 27.17 33.01 19.19
CA LYS A 460 25.70 33.04 19.30
C LYS A 460 25.03 32.63 17.99
N ARG A 461 25.63 32.97 16.84
CA ARG A 461 25.12 32.55 15.52
C ARG A 461 25.19 31.04 15.34
N ILE A 462 26.35 30.43 15.58
CA ILE A 462 26.53 28.98 15.47
C ILE A 462 25.60 28.24 16.43
N LEU A 463 25.49 28.72 17.67
CA LEU A 463 24.58 28.13 18.66
C LEU A 463 23.13 28.21 18.20
N PHE A 464 22.70 29.34 17.63
CA PHE A 464 21.34 29.50 17.12
C PHE A 464 21.04 28.58 15.93
N VAL A 465 21.99 28.43 14.99
CA VAL A 465 21.85 27.48 13.87
C VAL A 465 21.74 26.05 14.37
N PHE A 466 22.55 25.66 15.35
CA PHE A 466 22.44 24.34 15.96
C PHE A 466 21.06 24.14 16.61
N LEU A 467 20.60 25.13 17.38
CA LEU A 467 19.29 25.11 18.02
C LEU A 467 18.15 25.04 16.99
N SER A 468 18.25 25.78 15.88
CA SER A 468 17.25 25.75 14.80
C SER A 468 17.21 24.40 14.12
N MET A 469 18.35 23.73 13.92
CA MET A 469 18.39 22.37 13.38
C MET A 469 17.69 21.34 14.27
N CYS A 470 17.70 21.53 15.59
CA CYS A 470 17.04 20.62 16.54
C CYS A 470 15.55 20.94 16.74
N ILE A 471 15.18 22.22 16.89
CA ILE A 471 13.82 22.64 17.25
C ILE A 471 12.89 22.68 16.03
N LEU A 472 13.35 23.22 14.89
CA LEU A 472 12.49 23.43 13.73
C LEU A 472 11.86 22.13 13.17
N PRO A 473 12.55 20.97 13.12
CA PRO A 473 11.91 19.71 12.74
C PRO A 473 10.75 19.31 13.67
N ILE A 474 10.89 19.56 14.98
CA ILE A 474 9.84 19.27 15.97
C ILE A 474 8.65 20.21 15.73
N CYS A 475 8.91 21.50 15.52
CA CYS A 475 7.87 22.47 15.16
C CYS A 475 7.18 22.10 13.84
N TYR A 476 7.92 21.63 12.84
CA TYR A 476 7.37 21.15 11.57
C TYR A 476 6.44 19.94 11.78
N TYR A 477 6.86 18.97 12.58
CA TYR A 477 6.05 17.81 12.92
C TYR A 477 4.74 18.19 13.62
N ILE A 478 4.82 19.07 14.63
CA ILE A 478 3.66 19.61 15.34
C ILE A 478 2.72 20.33 14.37
N ASN A 479 3.27 21.23 13.54
CA ASN A 479 2.51 22.01 12.57
C ASN A 479 1.75 21.10 11.59
N LEU A 480 2.43 20.10 11.02
CA LEU A 480 1.80 19.10 10.16
C LEU A 480 0.66 18.37 10.86
N ASN A 481 0.85 17.87 12.08
CA ASN A 481 -0.16 17.07 12.78
C ASN A 481 -1.47 17.82 13.07
N TYR A 482 -1.37 19.10 13.41
CA TYR A 482 -2.56 19.93 13.66
C TYR A 482 -3.18 20.46 12.36
N ALA A 483 -2.37 20.84 11.36
CA ALA A 483 -2.86 21.37 10.08
C ALA A 483 -3.81 20.40 9.36
N VAL A 484 -3.56 19.10 9.41
CA VAL A 484 -4.39 18.10 8.71
C VAL A 484 -5.74 17.86 9.41
N GLN A 485 -5.92 18.26 10.66
CA GLN A 485 -7.22 18.15 11.35
C GLN A 485 -8.19 19.26 10.93
N ILE A 486 -7.67 20.40 10.46
CA ILE A 486 -8.44 21.60 10.10
C ILE A 486 -9.53 21.30 9.06
N PRO A 487 -9.27 20.63 7.92
CA PRO A 487 -10.31 20.36 6.93
C PRO A 487 -11.41 19.41 7.42
N SER A 488 -11.11 18.47 8.32
CA SER A 488 -12.14 17.62 8.95
C SER A 488 -13.04 18.42 9.89
N LEU A 489 -12.45 19.27 10.73
CA LEU A 489 -13.20 20.10 11.66
C LEU A 489 -14.13 21.07 10.92
N LEU A 490 -13.64 21.74 9.87
CA LEU A 490 -14.47 22.63 9.04
C LEU A 490 -15.66 21.91 8.41
N ARG A 491 -15.46 20.68 7.93
CA ARG A 491 -16.54 19.86 7.36
C ARG A 491 -17.55 19.46 8.44
N GLN A 492 -17.11 18.98 9.60
CA GLN A 492 -17.98 18.61 10.73
C GLN A 492 -18.75 19.81 11.27
N MET A 493 -18.10 20.97 11.43
CA MET A 493 -18.75 22.23 11.79
C MET A 493 -19.83 22.62 10.80
N LYS A 494 -19.59 22.48 9.49
CA LYS A 494 -20.61 22.72 8.46
C LYS A 494 -21.81 21.78 8.62
N ILE A 495 -21.58 20.50 8.90
CA ILE A 495 -22.66 19.51 9.12
C ILE A 495 -23.50 19.93 10.33
N LEU A 496 -22.87 20.22 11.46
CA LEU A 496 -23.56 20.62 12.69
C LEU A 496 -24.34 21.94 12.49
N LEU A 497 -23.78 22.90 11.75
CA LEU A 497 -24.46 24.15 11.44
C LEU A 497 -25.76 23.90 10.66
N LYS A 498 -25.77 22.94 9.71
CA LYS A 498 -27.00 22.57 9.00
C LYS A 498 -28.06 22.00 9.94
N VAL A 499 -27.65 21.16 10.89
CA VAL A 499 -28.56 20.60 11.92
C VAL A 499 -29.14 21.70 12.81
N ILE A 500 -28.32 22.67 13.22
CA ILE A 500 -28.74 23.81 14.07
C ILE A 500 -29.69 24.74 13.32
N CYS A 501 -29.38 25.11 12.07
CA CYS A 501 -30.18 26.01 11.24
C CYS A 501 -31.44 25.33 10.65
N GLY A 502 -31.51 24.00 10.67
CA GLY A 502 -32.53 23.17 10.00
C GLY A 502 -33.93 23.19 10.62
N LYS A 503 -34.29 24.18 11.45
CA LYS A 503 -35.67 24.36 11.94
C LYS A 503 -36.67 24.75 10.83
N ILE A 504 -36.20 25.07 9.62
CA ILE A 504 -37.03 25.37 8.44
C ILE A 504 -37.06 24.12 7.56
N ASN A 505 -38.14 23.34 7.71
CA ASN A 505 -38.29 21.92 7.33
C ASN A 505 -37.92 21.55 5.86
N VAL A 506 -37.86 22.52 4.93
CA VAL A 506 -37.61 22.29 3.49
C VAL A 506 -36.12 22.06 3.18
N TRP A 507 -35.19 22.56 4.00
CA TRP A 507 -33.75 22.50 3.70
C TRP A 507 -33.09 21.17 4.10
N ARG A 508 -33.82 20.26 4.75
CA ARG A 508 -33.30 18.97 5.26
C ARG A 508 -33.64 17.75 4.41
N ASP A 509 -34.38 17.89 3.30
CA ASP A 509 -34.82 16.71 2.53
C ASP A 509 -33.65 15.88 1.96
N ASN A 510 -32.61 16.54 1.41
CA ASN A 510 -31.41 15.85 0.94
C ASN A 510 -30.66 15.12 2.07
N GLU A 511 -30.71 15.63 3.30
CA GLU A 511 -30.07 15.02 4.46
C GLU A 511 -30.87 13.83 4.98
N ARG A 512 -32.20 13.95 4.94
CA ARG A 512 -33.15 12.88 5.24
C ARG A 512 -32.99 11.73 4.27
N GLU A 513 -32.93 12.02 2.97
CA GLU A 513 -32.63 11.04 1.92
C GLU A 513 -31.30 10.32 2.18
N LEU A 514 -30.26 11.05 2.59
CA LEU A 514 -28.97 10.44 2.90
C LEU A 514 -29.07 9.49 4.11
N ILE A 515 -29.78 9.89 5.17
CA ILE A 515 -29.99 9.07 6.36
C ILE A 515 -30.82 7.83 6.03
N SER A 516 -31.92 7.98 5.28
CA SER A 516 -32.81 6.88 4.91
C SER A 516 -32.11 5.88 4.00
N THR A 517 -31.37 6.35 2.99
CA THR A 517 -30.56 5.51 2.10
C THR A 517 -29.51 4.75 2.89
N ARG A 518 -28.84 5.41 3.85
CA ARG A 518 -27.87 4.74 4.73
C ARG A 518 -28.56 3.65 5.56
N HIS A 519 -29.71 3.92 6.19
CA HIS A 519 -30.46 2.94 6.96
C HIS A 519 -30.83 1.71 6.13
N GLU A 520 -31.37 1.92 4.92
CA GLU A 520 -31.75 0.82 4.03
C GLU A 520 -30.55 -0.04 3.66
N LEU A 521 -29.42 0.59 3.31
CA LEU A 521 -28.18 -0.11 2.99
C LEU A 521 -27.61 -0.87 4.18
N GLN A 522 -27.70 -0.34 5.40
CA GLN A 522 -27.28 -1.07 6.60
C GLN A 522 -28.09 -2.37 6.78
N LEU A 523 -29.41 -2.31 6.58
CA LEU A 523 -30.28 -3.48 6.66
C LEU A 523 -29.93 -4.49 5.55
N LYS A 524 -29.77 -4.03 4.30
CA LYS A 524 -29.38 -4.89 3.17
C LYS A 524 -28.02 -5.55 3.36
N VAL A 525 -27.02 -4.82 3.86
CA VAL A 525 -25.68 -5.37 4.14
C VAL A 525 -25.76 -6.44 5.22
N ARG A 526 -26.55 -6.22 6.28
CA ARG A 526 -26.72 -7.21 7.36
C ARG A 526 -27.44 -8.46 6.89
N ASP A 527 -28.48 -8.30 6.10
CA ASP A 527 -29.22 -9.40 5.47
C ASP A 527 -28.32 -10.22 4.54
N LEU A 528 -27.53 -9.54 3.71
CA LEU A 528 -26.54 -10.17 2.84
C LEU A 528 -25.50 -10.97 3.62
N VAL A 529 -25.00 -10.44 4.73
CA VAL A 529 -24.03 -11.13 5.58
C VAL A 529 -24.66 -12.35 6.26
N SER A 530 -25.91 -12.27 6.70
CA SER A 530 -26.60 -13.44 7.28
C SER A 530 -26.93 -14.53 6.26
N THR A 531 -27.21 -14.16 5.01
CA THR A 531 -27.58 -15.10 3.94
C THR A 531 -26.37 -15.73 3.28
N LEU A 532 -25.39 -14.94 2.84
CA LEU A 532 -24.22 -15.43 2.11
C LEU A 532 -23.04 -15.78 3.03
N GLY A 533 -22.99 -15.26 4.25
CA GLY A 533 -21.89 -15.47 5.19
C GLY A 533 -21.59 -16.94 5.49
N PRO A 534 -22.58 -17.79 5.84
CA PRO A 534 -22.37 -19.22 6.09
C PRO A 534 -21.72 -19.94 4.91
N ASP A 535 -22.12 -19.58 3.69
CA ASP A 535 -21.62 -20.21 2.48
C ASP A 535 -20.19 -19.77 2.12
N VAL A 536 -19.59 -18.77 2.78
CA VAL A 536 -18.19 -18.37 2.54
C VAL A 536 -17.22 -19.40 3.13
N SER A 537 -17.36 -19.68 4.41
CA SER A 537 -16.58 -20.64 5.20
C SER A 537 -17.30 -20.98 6.50
N ASP A 538 -17.10 -22.18 7.03
CA ASP A 538 -17.78 -22.67 8.24
C ASP A 538 -17.63 -21.72 9.44
N ASP A 539 -16.44 -21.15 9.63
CA ASP A 539 -16.14 -20.22 10.74
C ASP A 539 -16.47 -18.75 10.44
N PHE A 540 -17.05 -18.41 9.29
CA PHE A 540 -17.19 -17.01 8.84
C PHE A 540 -17.96 -16.15 9.84
N LEU A 541 -19.15 -16.62 10.23
CA LEU A 541 -20.01 -15.91 11.16
C LEU A 541 -19.39 -15.88 12.55
N GLU A 542 -18.71 -16.94 12.97
CA GLU A 542 -18.04 -16.98 14.26
C GLU A 542 -16.92 -15.94 14.34
N GLN A 543 -16.06 -15.86 13.31
CA GLN A 543 -15.01 -14.86 13.20
C GLN A 543 -15.57 -13.44 13.20
N LEU A 544 -16.68 -13.21 12.48
CA LEU A 544 -17.36 -11.93 12.46
C LEU A 544 -17.94 -11.56 13.83
N TYR A 545 -18.57 -12.51 14.52
CA TYR A 545 -19.18 -12.29 15.83
C TYR A 545 -18.16 -12.13 16.97
N ARG A 546 -16.98 -12.73 16.85
CA ARG A 546 -15.83 -12.43 17.73
C ARG A 546 -15.40 -10.97 17.62
N ASN A 547 -15.50 -10.38 16.43
CA ASN A 547 -15.20 -8.97 16.21
C ASN A 547 -16.34 -8.06 16.70
N ILE A 548 -17.58 -8.33 16.27
CA ILE A 548 -18.79 -7.57 16.61
C ILE A 548 -19.87 -8.55 17.11
N PRO A 549 -20.19 -8.58 18.41
CA PRO A 549 -21.13 -9.56 18.96
C PRO A 549 -22.51 -9.46 18.29
N LYS A 550 -23.08 -10.62 17.93
CA LYS A 550 -24.38 -10.74 17.25
C LYS A 550 -25.49 -9.95 17.94
N PHE A 551 -25.58 -10.06 19.27
CA PHE A 551 -26.55 -9.32 20.08
C PHE A 551 -26.53 -7.81 19.82
N VAL A 552 -25.34 -7.20 19.67
CA VAL A 552 -25.21 -5.76 19.42
C VAL A 552 -25.75 -5.41 18.04
N VAL A 553 -25.45 -6.24 17.04
CA VAL A 553 -25.95 -6.10 15.66
C VAL A 553 -27.48 -6.25 15.63
N ASP A 554 -28.03 -7.22 16.36
CA ASP A 554 -29.47 -7.49 16.40
C ASP A 554 -30.25 -6.35 17.08
N VAL A 555 -29.74 -5.84 18.21
CA VAL A 555 -30.31 -4.67 18.90
C VAL A 555 -30.29 -3.44 18.02
N ASP A 556 -29.16 -3.18 17.35
CA ASP A 556 -29.04 -2.06 16.44
C ASP A 556 -29.95 -2.21 15.21
N THR A 557 -30.11 -3.42 14.68
CA THR A 557 -31.03 -3.72 13.58
C THR A 557 -32.47 -3.44 13.96
N LYS A 558 -32.90 -3.86 15.17
CA LYS A 558 -34.24 -3.52 15.69
C LYS A 558 -34.44 -2.02 15.83
N ARG A 559 -33.42 -1.28 16.26
CA ARG A 559 -33.44 0.19 16.33
C ARG A 559 -33.60 0.83 14.95
N LEU A 560 -32.85 0.35 13.95
CA LEU A 560 -32.94 0.84 12.57
C LEU A 560 -34.33 0.60 11.96
N ILE A 561 -34.92 -0.57 12.21
CA ILE A 561 -36.27 -0.90 11.74
C ILE A 561 -37.32 0.03 12.38
N ARG A 562 -37.23 0.29 13.69
CA ARG A 562 -38.15 1.20 14.39
C ARG A 562 -38.02 2.66 13.94
N GLY A 563 -36.81 3.10 13.61
CA GLY A 563 -36.52 4.47 13.17
C GLY A 563 -36.53 4.65 11.65
N LYS A 564 -37.11 3.72 10.89
CA LYS A 564 -37.10 3.75 9.43
C LYS A 564 -37.87 4.96 8.88
N ASP A 565 -38.99 5.29 9.51
CA ASP A 565 -39.91 6.32 9.00
C ASP A 565 -39.60 7.73 9.55
N GLU A 566 -38.81 7.82 10.62
CA GLU A 566 -38.47 9.09 11.29
C GLU A 566 -37.71 10.06 10.37
N PHE A 567 -36.92 9.52 9.43
CA PHE A 567 -36.03 10.28 8.57
C PHE A 567 -36.38 10.19 7.08
N LEU A 568 -37.62 9.80 6.74
CA LEU A 568 -38.04 9.80 5.34
C LEU A 568 -38.17 11.22 4.78
N PRO A 569 -37.79 11.46 3.51
CA PRO A 569 -38.10 12.70 2.80
C PRO A 569 -39.59 13.03 2.87
N ILE A 570 -39.93 14.32 2.95
CA ILE A 570 -41.33 14.77 3.17
C ILE A 570 -42.30 14.19 2.12
N LEU A 571 -41.89 14.15 0.85
CA LEU A 571 -42.69 13.60 -0.25
C LEU A 571 -42.94 12.09 -0.14
N GLN A 572 -41.97 11.32 0.36
CA GLN A 572 -42.14 9.87 0.55
C GLN A 572 -42.99 9.59 1.78
N ARG A 573 -42.82 10.39 2.84
CA ARG A 573 -43.63 10.29 4.04
C ARG A 573 -45.10 10.59 3.76
N SER A 574 -45.40 11.65 3.01
CA SER A 574 -46.79 11.98 2.65
C SER A 574 -47.45 10.89 1.79
N GLN A 575 -46.69 10.20 0.93
CA GLN A 575 -47.19 9.04 0.17
C GLN A 575 -47.49 7.82 1.05
N LEU A 576 -46.72 7.60 2.12
CA LEU A 576 -46.98 6.51 3.08
C LEU A 576 -48.19 6.82 3.95
N GLU A 577 -48.27 8.04 4.51
CA GLU A 577 -49.42 8.51 5.29
C GLU A 577 -50.71 8.39 4.46
N TYR A 578 -50.68 8.79 3.18
CA TYR A 578 -51.81 8.62 2.26
C TYR A 578 -52.18 7.15 1.97
N LYS A 579 -51.21 6.23 1.95
CA LYS A 579 -51.48 4.79 1.78
C LYS A 579 -52.07 4.16 3.04
N GLU A 580 -51.64 4.60 4.22
CA GLU A 580 -52.22 4.16 5.51
C GLU A 580 -53.63 4.71 5.71
N GLU A 581 -53.96 5.89 5.18
CA GLU A 581 -55.33 6.43 5.19
C GLU A 581 -56.28 5.70 4.23
N ILE A 582 -55.75 5.00 3.21
CA ILE A 582 -56.53 4.27 2.19
C ILE A 582 -56.79 2.80 2.59
N LEU A 583 -55.91 2.20 3.40
CA LEU A 583 -56.00 0.81 3.89
C LEU A 583 -56.81 0.74 5.19
#